data_AF-A0A7L4RNT1-F1
#
_entry.id   AF-A0A7L4RNT1-F1
#
_cell.length_a   1.000
_cell.length_b   1.000
_cell.length_c   1.000
_cell.angle_alpha   90.00
_cell.angle_beta   90.00
_cell.angle_gamma   90.00
#
_symmetry.space_group_name_H-M   'P 1'
#
loop_
_entity.id
_entity.type
_entity.pdbx_description
1 polymer ?
#
loop_
_entity_poly.entity_id
_entity_poly.type
_entity_poly.pdbx_seq_one_letter_code
_entity_poly.pdbx_strand_id
1 'polypeptide(L)'
;MPGEFVGMEIATAVVTASIVLAGILIGVGRAFSYKRIENFGIEEFIQSIINAAIIGAFAAIIGLINTVSSSVVEETCGTGTVIEQLSCVMSGTSTALFSLFQETVKLSNTIGYYQSLNLDFTFFSVQPFANLSAFSLIFSMQLLVLQFLIVFVELNVQVLSFIGQNALLLLFPIGLVFRTFFATRRLGGFLIGLAIGAYLLYPSFIMIFPDPQADVGNATANVTAFNDKSFYATMPIVDLNDNNAIAAKLDIMSGRCFGSTSPACANATIGLREEDVDFSGDLTVVTQKNSVAISKVLLYLVVAPLFSLIITIIFVKEITRVLGSEIGLDVMKTV
;
A
#
# COMPACT_ATOMS: atom_id res chain seq x y z
N MET A 1 19.47 -15.57 12.84
CA MET A 1 19.62 -14.82 14.10
C MET A 1 18.77 -13.58 13.97
N PRO A 2 17.74 -13.38 14.80
CA PRO A 2 16.93 -12.16 14.76
C PRO A 2 17.89 -10.98 14.90
N GLY A 3 17.92 -10.13 13.87
CA GLY A 3 18.96 -9.12 13.70
C GLY A 3 19.13 -8.29 14.96
N GLU A 4 20.34 -8.24 15.48
CA GLU A 4 20.70 -7.24 16.49
C GLU A 4 20.27 -5.89 15.94
N PHE A 5 19.31 -5.27 16.63
CA PHE A 5 18.89 -3.92 16.31
C PHE A 5 20.12 -3.02 16.49
N VAL A 6 20.80 -2.71 15.40
CA VAL A 6 21.99 -1.83 15.38
C VAL A 6 21.67 -0.50 16.08
N GLY A 7 20.41 -0.04 15.98
CA GLY A 7 19.92 1.12 16.73
C GLY A 7 19.97 0.97 18.26
N MET A 8 19.76 -0.22 18.82
CA MET A 8 19.88 -0.45 20.26
C MET A 8 21.33 -0.38 20.72
N GLU A 9 22.28 -0.93 19.96
CA GLU A 9 23.69 -0.82 20.30
C GLU A 9 24.13 0.65 20.35
N ILE A 10 23.79 1.43 19.31
CA ILE A 10 24.10 2.87 19.28
C ILE A 10 23.40 3.59 20.44
N ALA A 11 22.12 3.31 20.70
CA ALA A 11 21.38 3.93 21.80
C ALA A 11 22.00 3.62 23.16
N THR A 12 22.41 2.37 23.40
CA THR A 12 23.09 1.96 24.65
C THR A 12 24.45 2.63 24.79
N ALA A 13 25.22 2.76 23.70
CA ALA A 13 26.50 3.47 23.70
C ALA A 13 26.33 4.96 24.03
N VAL A 14 25.34 5.63 23.42
CA VAL A 14 25.03 7.05 23.67
C VAL A 14 24.61 7.26 25.13
N VAL A 15 23.70 6.43 25.65
CA VAL A 15 23.27 6.52 27.05
C VAL A 15 24.43 6.26 28.01
N THR A 16 25.25 5.25 27.74
CA THR A 16 26.42 4.95 28.57
C THR A 16 27.40 6.12 28.57
N ALA A 17 27.65 6.74 27.41
CA ALA A 17 28.48 7.93 27.31
C ALA A 17 27.89 9.12 28.10
N SER A 18 26.57 9.34 28.03
CA SER A 18 25.89 10.39 28.81
C SER A 18 26.01 10.16 30.33
N ILE A 19 25.84 8.92 30.79
CA ILE A 19 25.99 8.55 32.20
C ILE A 19 27.43 8.79 32.68
N VAL A 20 28.43 8.40 31.88
CA VAL A 20 29.86 8.59 32.21
C VAL A 20 30.20 10.08 32.26
N LEU A 21 29.75 10.88 31.28
CA LEU A 21 29.96 12.33 31.26
C LEU A 21 29.32 13.01 32.47
N ALA A 22 28.10 12.63 32.83
CA ALA A 22 27.43 13.15 34.02
C ALA A 22 28.19 12.78 35.31
N GLY A 23 28.70 11.56 35.41
CA GLY A 23 29.54 11.12 36.52
C GLY A 23 30.85 11.93 36.65
N ILE A 24 31.51 12.22 35.53
CA ILE A 24 32.71 13.08 35.50
C ILE A 24 32.37 14.49 35.97
N LEU A 25 31.26 15.08 35.50
CA LEU A 25 30.83 16.42 35.91
C LEU A 25 30.55 16.51 37.41
N ILE A 26 29.89 15.50 38.00
CA ILE A 26 29.67 15.42 39.45
C ILE A 26 31.02 15.35 40.19
N GLY A 27 31.93 14.50 39.73
CA GLY A 27 33.26 14.34 40.33
C GLY A 27 34.08 15.64 40.31
N VAL A 28 34.09 16.33 39.16
CA VAL A 28 34.76 17.63 38.98
C VAL A 28 34.09 18.72 39.84
N GLY A 29 32.76 18.80 39.82
CA GLY A 29 32.01 19.77 40.63
C GLY A 29 32.33 19.65 42.12
N ARG A 30 32.44 18.41 42.62
CA ARG A 30 32.78 18.11 44.01
C ARG A 30 34.25 18.40 44.34
N ALA A 31 35.19 18.07 43.43
CA ALA A 31 36.62 18.35 43.61
C ALA A 31 36.92 19.85 43.74
N PHE A 32 36.23 20.69 42.96
CA PHE A 32 36.40 22.14 43.00
C PHE A 32 35.43 22.86 43.97
N SER A 33 34.59 22.11 44.70
CA SER A 33 33.53 22.67 45.56
C SER A 33 32.59 23.66 44.84
N TYR A 34 32.42 23.50 43.53
CA TYR A 34 31.57 24.37 42.71
C TYR A 34 30.18 23.77 42.55
N LYS A 35 29.30 24.06 43.52
CA LYS A 35 27.94 23.47 43.64
C LYS A 35 27.10 23.54 42.36
N ARG A 36 27.30 24.56 41.52
CA ARG A 36 26.53 24.72 40.28
C ARG A 36 26.85 23.65 39.23
N ILE A 37 28.13 23.23 39.11
CA ILE A 37 28.53 22.15 38.19
C ILE A 37 28.08 20.80 38.75
N GLU A 38 28.17 20.61 40.07
CA GLU A 38 27.68 19.38 40.73
C GLU A 38 26.17 19.20 40.51
N ASN A 39 25.36 20.23 40.78
CA ASN A 39 23.91 20.18 40.55
C ASN A 39 23.57 19.93 39.07
N PHE A 40 24.29 20.57 38.15
CA PHE A 40 24.14 20.32 36.71
C PHE A 40 24.45 18.87 36.34
N GLY A 41 25.53 18.29 36.88
CA GLY A 41 25.87 16.89 36.66
C GLY A 41 24.82 15.92 37.21
N ILE A 42 24.24 16.21 38.38
CA ILE A 42 23.16 15.40 38.98
C ILE A 42 21.90 15.45 38.09
N GLU A 43 21.52 16.63 37.59
CA GLU A 43 20.38 16.79 36.69
C GLU A 43 20.56 15.98 35.41
N GLU A 44 21.74 16.04 34.78
CA GLU A 44 22.04 15.27 33.56
C GLU A 44 22.13 13.77 33.81
N PHE A 45 22.60 13.35 34.99
CA PHE A 45 22.62 11.93 35.38
C PHE A 45 21.22 11.35 35.51
N ILE A 46 20.32 12.04 36.21
CA ILE A 46 18.92 11.61 36.38
C ILE A 46 18.22 11.52 35.01
N GLN A 47 18.43 12.51 34.14
CA GLN A 47 17.86 12.48 32.79
C GLN A 47 18.40 11.31 31.94
N SER A 48 19.68 10.98 32.09
CA SER A 48 20.28 9.84 31.39
C SER A 48 19.67 8.51 31.83
N ILE A 49 19.39 8.34 33.14
CA ILE A 49 18.66 7.16 33.66
C ILE A 49 17.23 7.09 33.09
N ILE A 50 16.51 8.21 33.05
CA ILE A 50 15.17 8.27 32.46
C ILE A 50 15.21 7.89 30.98
N ASN A 51 16.20 8.40 30.22
CA ASN A 51 16.38 8.04 28.82
C ASN A 51 16.69 6.55 28.64
N ALA A 52 17.52 5.96 29.51
CA ALA A 52 17.80 4.53 29.52
C ALA A 52 16.51 3.70 29.74
N ALA A 53 15.69 4.10 30.72
CA ALA A 53 14.42 3.45 31.02
C ALA A 53 13.43 3.55 29.85
N ILE A 54 13.37 4.72 29.19
CA ILE A 54 12.55 4.93 28.00
C ILE A 54 12.98 3.99 26.87
N ILE A 55 14.27 3.86 26.58
CA ILE A 55 14.79 2.96 25.54
C ILE A 55 14.44 1.49 25.87
N GLY A 56 14.62 1.08 27.13
CA GLY A 56 14.26 -0.27 27.58
C GLY A 56 12.77 -0.56 27.43
N ALA A 57 11.90 0.38 27.81
CA ALA A 57 10.46 0.27 27.61
C ALA A 57 10.08 0.17 26.13
N PHE A 58 10.73 0.97 25.26
CA PHE A 58 10.48 0.90 23.81
C PHE A 58 10.91 -0.43 23.20
N ALA A 59 12.07 -0.97 23.59
CA ALA A 59 12.52 -2.28 23.13
C ALA A 59 11.49 -3.37 23.47
N ALA A 60 10.93 -3.33 24.69
CA ALA A 60 9.88 -4.26 25.11
C ALA A 60 8.58 -4.08 24.30
N ILE A 61 8.15 -2.83 24.05
CA ILE A 61 6.96 -2.53 23.25
C ILE A 61 7.14 -3.01 21.80
N ILE A 62 8.30 -2.79 21.18
CA ILE A 62 8.60 -3.27 19.82
C ILE A 62 8.53 -4.81 19.78
N GLY A 63 9.09 -5.49 20.79
CA GLY A 63 9.00 -6.95 20.92
C GLY A 63 7.55 -7.45 21.01
N LEU A 64 6.72 -6.78 21.82
CA LEU A 64 5.30 -7.09 21.94
C LEU A 64 4.56 -6.86 20.62
N ILE A 65 4.79 -5.72 19.95
CA ILE A 65 4.12 -5.38 18.69
C ILE A 65 4.50 -6.36 17.59
N ASN A 66 5.77 -6.75 17.47
CA ASN A 66 6.18 -7.77 16.50
C ASN A 66 5.47 -9.10 16.75
N THR A 67 5.30 -9.48 18.03
CA THR A 67 4.58 -10.70 18.40
C THR A 67 3.10 -10.58 18.03
N VAL A 68 2.44 -9.48 18.36
CA VAL A 68 1.01 -9.26 18.04
C VAL A 68 0.82 -9.17 16.52
N SER A 69 1.67 -8.46 15.80
CA SER A 69 1.59 -8.33 14.33
C SER A 69 1.70 -9.69 13.65
N SER A 70 2.63 -10.54 14.10
CA SER A 70 2.77 -11.90 13.58
C SER A 70 1.53 -12.78 13.80
N SER A 71 0.68 -12.45 14.78
CA SER A 71 -0.57 -13.17 15.05
C SER A 71 -1.79 -12.62 14.28
N VAL A 72 -1.72 -11.38 13.80
CA VAL A 72 -2.83 -10.69 13.13
C VAL A 72 -2.76 -10.83 11.61
N VAL A 73 -1.55 -10.91 11.04
CA VAL A 73 -1.35 -11.08 9.60
C VAL A 73 -1.37 -12.56 9.25
N GLU A 74 -2.29 -12.96 8.35
CA GLU A 74 -2.36 -14.32 7.82
C GLU A 74 -1.01 -14.77 7.21
N GLU A 75 -0.73 -16.07 7.21
CA GLU A 75 0.58 -16.68 6.93
C GLU A 75 1.21 -16.36 5.54
N THR A 76 0.58 -15.54 4.70
CA THR A 76 1.03 -15.26 3.32
C THR A 76 2.42 -14.64 3.23
N CYS A 77 2.83 -13.82 4.21
CA CYS A 77 4.11 -13.09 4.18
C CYS A 77 5.16 -13.59 5.20
N GLY A 78 4.91 -14.73 5.85
CA GLY A 78 5.83 -15.30 6.84
C GLY A 78 6.01 -14.47 8.11
N THR A 79 7.00 -14.86 8.94
CA THR A 79 7.34 -14.16 10.18
C THR A 79 8.31 -13.01 9.90
N GLY A 80 7.92 -11.77 10.23
CA GLY A 80 8.75 -10.59 10.04
C GLY A 80 8.29 -9.42 10.90
N THR A 81 8.99 -8.30 10.80
CA THR A 81 8.53 -7.02 11.40
C THR A 81 7.27 -6.52 10.71
N VAL A 82 6.49 -5.66 11.38
CA VAL A 82 5.26 -5.06 10.81
C VAL A 82 5.52 -4.40 9.45
N ILE A 83 6.68 -3.76 9.28
CA ILE A 83 7.07 -3.09 8.04
C ILE A 83 7.35 -4.09 6.93
N GLU A 84 8.06 -5.18 7.22
CA GLU A 84 8.34 -6.25 6.25
C GLU A 84 7.05 -6.94 5.81
N GLN A 85 6.15 -7.22 6.76
CA GLN A 85 4.84 -7.81 6.47
C GLN A 85 4.00 -6.88 5.59
N LEU A 86 3.92 -5.59 5.93
CA LEU A 86 3.16 -4.62 5.13
C LEU A 86 3.78 -4.44 3.72
N SER A 87 5.11 -4.37 3.65
CA SER A 87 5.83 -4.27 2.38
C SER A 87 5.56 -5.48 1.48
N CYS A 88 5.54 -6.68 2.06
CA CYS A 88 5.19 -7.91 1.34
C CYS A 88 3.74 -7.89 0.83
N VAL A 89 2.77 -7.50 1.66
CA VAL A 89 1.36 -7.35 1.25
C VAL A 89 1.22 -6.31 0.13
N MET A 90 1.88 -5.15 0.26
CA MET A 90 1.86 -4.13 -0.79
C MET A 90 2.50 -4.63 -2.10
N SER A 91 3.62 -5.37 -2.03
CA SER A 91 4.26 -5.95 -3.22
C SER A 91 3.38 -7.01 -3.91
N GLY A 92 2.69 -7.85 -3.13
CA GLY A 92 1.68 -8.78 -3.65
C GLY A 92 0.53 -8.04 -4.34
N THR A 93 0.05 -6.95 -3.75
CA THR A 93 -0.98 -6.08 -4.34
C THR A 93 -0.49 -5.42 -5.63
N SER A 94 0.78 -4.97 -5.71
CA SER A 94 1.39 -4.44 -6.94
C SER A 94 1.35 -5.48 -8.07
N THR A 95 1.76 -6.72 -7.76
CA THR A 95 1.78 -7.83 -8.72
C THR A 95 0.37 -8.20 -9.20
N ALA A 96 -0.59 -8.26 -8.27
CA ALA A 96 -1.99 -8.52 -8.60
C ALA A 96 -2.59 -7.41 -9.49
N LEU A 97 -2.31 -6.14 -9.17
CA LEU A 97 -2.76 -4.99 -9.98
C LEU A 97 -2.14 -4.98 -11.36
N PHE A 98 -0.86 -5.31 -11.48
CA PHE A 98 -0.20 -5.41 -12.77
C PHE A 98 -0.79 -6.52 -13.63
N SER A 99 -1.14 -7.66 -13.03
CA SER A 99 -1.83 -8.76 -13.72
C SER A 99 -3.21 -8.33 -14.22
N LEU A 100 -4.00 -7.67 -13.36
CA LEU A 100 -5.29 -7.09 -13.74
C LEU A 100 -5.15 -6.07 -14.87
N PHE A 101 -4.13 -5.21 -14.81
CA PHE A 101 -3.82 -4.22 -15.85
C PHE A 101 -3.55 -4.90 -17.19
N GLN A 102 -2.67 -5.91 -17.24
CA GLN A 102 -2.35 -6.63 -18.48
C GLN A 102 -3.59 -7.28 -19.11
N GLU A 103 -4.40 -7.96 -18.30
CA GLU A 103 -5.62 -8.61 -18.79
C GLU A 103 -6.67 -7.59 -19.25
N THR A 104 -6.78 -6.45 -18.55
CA THR A 104 -7.67 -5.36 -18.95
C THR A 104 -7.20 -4.68 -20.24
N VAL A 105 -5.88 -4.58 -20.49
CA VAL A 105 -5.34 -4.08 -21.77
C VAL A 105 -5.72 -5.02 -22.92
N LYS A 106 -5.57 -6.35 -22.74
CA LYS A 106 -6.00 -7.34 -23.75
C LYS A 106 -7.50 -7.23 -24.05
N LEU A 107 -8.31 -7.09 -23.01
CA LEU A 107 -9.74 -6.88 -23.13
C LEU A 107 -10.07 -5.59 -23.87
N SER A 108 -9.44 -4.48 -23.49
CA SER A 108 -9.62 -3.17 -24.13
C SER A 108 -9.27 -3.21 -25.63
N ASN A 109 -8.17 -3.86 -25.99
CA ASN A 109 -7.78 -4.05 -27.39
C ASN A 109 -8.80 -4.90 -28.17
N THR A 110 -9.34 -5.93 -27.53
CA THR A 110 -10.38 -6.79 -28.12
C THR A 110 -11.65 -6.00 -28.41
N ILE A 111 -12.10 -5.19 -27.45
CA ILE A 111 -13.27 -4.31 -27.61
C ILE A 111 -13.00 -3.25 -28.68
N GLY A 112 -11.82 -2.63 -28.66
CA GLY A 112 -11.41 -1.64 -29.65
C GLY A 112 -11.41 -2.19 -31.07
N TYR A 113 -10.95 -3.44 -31.25
CA TYR A 113 -11.04 -4.15 -32.52
C TYR A 113 -12.50 -4.29 -32.99
N TYR A 114 -13.39 -4.82 -32.15
CA TYR A 114 -14.81 -4.96 -32.51
C TYR A 114 -15.50 -3.63 -32.77
N GLN A 115 -15.19 -2.59 -31.99
CA GLN A 115 -15.70 -1.25 -32.19
C GLN A 115 -15.25 -0.66 -33.53
N SER A 116 -14.01 -0.94 -33.95
CA SER A 116 -13.45 -0.44 -35.21
C SER A 116 -13.96 -1.19 -36.46
N LEU A 117 -14.71 -2.28 -36.26
CA LEU A 117 -15.24 -3.09 -37.35
C LEU A 117 -16.29 -2.28 -38.12
N ASN A 118 -15.92 -1.89 -39.34
CA ASN A 118 -16.79 -1.19 -40.26
C ASN A 118 -17.04 -2.08 -41.49
N LEU A 119 -18.31 -2.41 -41.73
CA LEU A 119 -18.73 -3.11 -42.93
C LEU A 119 -19.13 -2.07 -43.96
N ASP A 120 -18.26 -1.85 -44.95
CA ASP A 120 -18.52 -0.90 -46.03
C ASP A 120 -19.21 -1.61 -47.20
N PHE A 121 -20.45 -1.23 -47.44
CA PHE A 121 -21.18 -1.59 -48.64
C PHE A 121 -21.14 -0.39 -49.58
N THR A 122 -21.07 -0.62 -50.89
CA THR A 122 -20.91 0.43 -51.92
C THR A 122 -21.82 1.66 -51.75
N PHE A 123 -22.97 1.51 -51.09
CA PHE A 123 -23.94 2.58 -50.86
C PHE A 123 -24.16 2.97 -49.40
N PHE A 124 -23.63 2.22 -48.43
CA PHE A 124 -23.79 2.49 -46.99
C PHE A 124 -22.74 1.75 -46.15
N SER A 125 -22.36 2.29 -45.01
CA SER A 125 -21.49 1.60 -44.04
C SER A 125 -22.24 1.27 -42.76
N VAL A 126 -21.92 0.13 -42.16
CA VAL A 126 -22.53 -0.35 -40.91
C VAL A 126 -21.43 -0.69 -39.90
N GLN A 127 -21.55 -0.11 -38.70
CA GLN A 127 -20.72 -0.44 -37.54
C GLN A 127 -21.55 -1.23 -36.53
N PRO A 128 -21.56 -2.57 -36.59
CA PRO A 128 -22.45 -3.40 -35.77
C PRO A 128 -22.21 -3.23 -34.26
N PHE A 129 -21.01 -2.81 -33.87
CA PHE A 129 -20.58 -2.68 -32.48
C PHE A 129 -20.28 -1.23 -32.06
N ALA A 130 -20.89 -0.24 -32.70
CA ALA A 130 -20.70 1.17 -32.33
C ALA A 130 -20.99 1.44 -30.84
N ASN A 131 -21.91 0.69 -30.24
CA ASN A 131 -22.27 0.78 -28.82
C ASN A 131 -21.14 0.34 -27.86
N LEU A 132 -20.15 -0.42 -28.33
CA LEU A 132 -18.98 -0.81 -27.52
C LEU A 132 -18.05 0.37 -27.21
N SER A 133 -18.22 1.51 -27.88
CA SER A 133 -17.51 2.75 -27.58
C SER A 133 -17.66 3.19 -26.12
N ALA A 134 -18.83 2.96 -25.50
CA ALA A 134 -19.06 3.26 -24.09
C ALA A 134 -18.18 2.40 -23.17
N PHE A 135 -18.09 1.10 -23.46
CA PHE A 135 -17.22 0.18 -22.70
C PHE A 135 -15.75 0.49 -22.91
N SER A 136 -15.33 0.79 -24.15
CA SER A 136 -13.98 1.23 -24.47
C SER A 136 -13.55 2.44 -23.63
N LEU A 137 -14.43 3.43 -23.46
CA LEU A 137 -14.18 4.58 -22.57
C LEU A 137 -14.04 4.16 -21.09
N ILE A 138 -14.90 3.26 -20.61
CA ILE A 138 -14.83 2.77 -19.22
C ILE A 138 -13.51 2.04 -18.98
N PHE A 139 -13.11 1.12 -19.87
CA PHE A 139 -11.84 0.40 -19.75
C PHE A 139 -10.64 1.34 -19.88
N SER A 140 -10.69 2.33 -20.76
CA SER A 140 -9.65 3.36 -20.85
C SER A 140 -9.48 4.11 -19.52
N MET A 141 -10.59 4.46 -18.85
CA MET A 141 -10.54 5.10 -17.53
C MET A 141 -10.03 4.15 -16.45
N GLN A 142 -10.48 2.88 -16.46
CA GLN A 142 -9.99 1.86 -15.53
C GLN A 142 -8.48 1.63 -15.68
N LEU A 143 -7.96 1.55 -16.91
CA LEU A 143 -6.53 1.41 -17.18
C LEU A 143 -5.71 2.59 -16.65
N LEU A 144 -6.21 3.82 -16.84
CA LEU A 144 -5.55 5.02 -16.29
C LEU A 144 -5.52 4.99 -14.76
N VAL A 145 -6.62 4.60 -14.11
CA VAL A 145 -6.69 4.47 -12.65
C VAL A 145 -5.78 3.34 -12.16
N LEU A 146 -5.76 2.18 -12.82
CA LEU A 146 -4.86 1.07 -12.48
C LEU A 146 -3.40 1.49 -12.57
N GLN A 147 -3.01 2.21 -13.63
CA GLN A 147 -1.65 2.73 -13.79
C GLN A 147 -1.28 3.68 -12.65
N PHE A 148 -2.19 4.60 -12.28
CA PHE A 148 -2.00 5.49 -11.14
C PHE A 148 -1.82 4.70 -9.83
N LEU A 149 -2.66 3.69 -9.59
CA LEU A 149 -2.60 2.87 -8.38
C LEU A 149 -1.29 2.07 -8.29
N ILE A 150 -0.81 1.48 -9.39
CA ILE A 150 0.48 0.76 -9.42
C ILE A 150 1.62 1.70 -9.01
N VAL A 151 1.70 2.90 -9.58
CA VAL A 151 2.72 3.89 -9.19
C VAL A 151 2.60 4.26 -7.71
N PHE A 152 1.37 4.38 -7.20
CA PHE A 152 1.12 4.70 -5.78
C PHE A 152 1.52 3.56 -4.84
N VAL A 153 1.31 2.28 -5.22
CA VAL A 153 1.81 1.13 -4.45
C VAL A 153 3.32 1.21 -4.31
N GLU A 154 4.03 1.36 -5.42
CA GLU A 154 5.50 1.38 -5.43
C GLU A 154 6.05 2.54 -4.59
N LEU A 155 5.39 3.71 -4.63
CA LEU A 155 5.74 4.83 -3.77
C LEU A 155 5.56 4.48 -2.29
N ASN A 156 4.45 3.85 -1.90
CA ASN A 156 4.23 3.44 -0.51
C ASN A 156 5.25 2.39 -0.07
N VAL A 157 5.60 1.42 -0.92
CA VAL A 157 6.65 0.42 -0.62
C VAL A 157 8.00 1.11 -0.40
N GLN A 158 8.37 2.07 -1.24
CA GLN A 158 9.61 2.84 -1.05
C GLN A 158 9.59 3.67 0.24
N VAL A 159 8.47 4.31 0.57
CA VAL A 159 8.29 5.05 1.83
C VAL A 159 8.42 4.12 3.04
N LEU A 160 7.79 2.94 3.00
CA LEU A 160 7.88 1.94 4.06
C LEU A 160 9.31 1.41 4.22
N SER A 161 9.99 1.12 3.11
CA SER A 161 11.41 0.70 3.14
C SER A 161 12.30 1.79 3.73
N PHE A 162 12.06 3.06 3.36
CA PHE A 162 12.78 4.20 3.92
C PHE A 162 12.55 4.33 5.43
N ILE A 163 11.30 4.23 5.89
CA ILE A 163 10.94 4.28 7.30
C ILE A 163 11.59 3.12 8.06
N GLY A 164 11.50 1.89 7.54
CA GLY A 164 12.07 0.70 8.17
C GLY A 164 13.58 0.80 8.38
N GLN A 165 14.30 1.34 7.39
CA GLN A 165 15.76 1.46 7.46
C GLN A 165 16.22 2.69 8.27
N ASN A 166 15.52 3.82 8.19
CA ASN A 166 16.03 5.10 8.71
C ASN A 166 15.35 5.56 10.01
N ALA A 167 14.09 5.21 10.27
CA ALA A 167 13.35 5.77 11.40
C ALA A 167 13.97 5.36 12.75
N LEU A 168 14.18 4.07 12.98
CA LEU A 168 14.77 3.61 14.25
C LEU A 168 16.29 3.72 14.29
N LEU A 169 16.97 3.55 13.15
CA LEU A 169 18.44 3.55 13.13
C LEU A 169 19.03 4.96 13.19
N LEU A 170 18.41 5.92 12.50
CA LEU A 170 18.96 7.27 12.36
C LEU A 170 18.19 8.29 13.22
N LEU A 171 16.87 8.37 13.08
CA LEU A 171 16.09 9.42 13.74
C LEU A 171 16.05 9.25 15.26
N PHE A 172 15.96 8.01 15.74
CA PHE A 172 15.86 7.74 17.18
C PHE A 172 17.17 8.06 17.96
N PRO A 173 18.38 7.60 17.55
CA PRO A 173 19.61 7.99 18.23
C PRO A 173 19.92 9.49 18.14
N ILE A 174 19.67 10.12 16.99
CA ILE A 174 19.83 11.57 16.84
C ILE A 174 18.88 12.31 17.78
N GLY A 175 17.64 11.84 17.92
CA GLY A 175 16.68 12.37 18.88
C GLY A 175 17.16 12.28 20.33
N LEU A 176 17.81 11.17 20.71
CA LEU A 176 18.43 11.01 22.03
C LEU A 176 19.60 11.98 22.24
N VAL A 177 20.48 12.13 21.25
CA VAL A 177 21.59 13.10 21.34
C VAL A 177 21.07 14.53 21.46
N PHE A 178 20.05 14.92 20.71
CA PHE A 178 19.44 16.25 20.88
C PHE A 178 18.72 16.42 22.22
N ARG A 179 18.35 15.34 22.89
CA ARG A 179 17.76 15.42 24.23
C ARG A 179 18.80 15.81 25.29
N THR A 180 20.09 15.50 25.10
CA THR A 180 21.17 15.84 26.04
C THR A 180 21.52 17.33 26.01
N PHE A 181 21.13 18.07 24.97
CA PHE A 181 21.36 19.52 24.90
C PHE A 181 20.09 20.28 25.29
N PHE A 182 20.19 21.18 26.28
CA PHE A 182 19.06 21.99 26.76
C PHE A 182 18.33 22.73 25.64
N ALA A 183 19.07 23.29 24.68
CA ALA A 183 18.50 24.07 23.58
C ALA A 183 17.74 23.21 22.55
N THR A 184 18.16 21.96 22.31
CA THR A 184 17.55 21.09 21.30
C THR A 184 16.65 20.00 21.90
N ARG A 185 16.40 20.02 23.21
CA ARG A 185 15.58 19.02 23.90
C ARG A 185 14.18 18.82 23.30
N ARG A 186 13.52 19.91 22.88
CA ARG A 186 12.20 19.84 22.20
C ARG A 186 12.29 19.18 20.82
N LEU A 187 13.35 19.48 20.07
CA LEU A 187 13.60 18.86 18.78
C LEU A 187 13.94 17.37 18.95
N GLY A 188 14.71 17.02 19.98
CA GLY A 188 14.99 15.62 20.33
C GLY A 188 13.73 14.82 20.63
N GLY A 189 12.82 15.37 21.45
CA GLY A 189 11.50 14.77 21.71
C GLY A 189 10.66 14.58 20.44
N PHE A 190 10.69 15.56 19.53
CA PHE A 190 10.04 15.46 18.23
C PHE A 190 10.61 14.34 17.35
N LEU A 191 11.94 14.23 17.24
CA LEU A 191 12.58 13.18 16.45
C LEU A 191 12.31 11.79 17.01
N ILE A 192 12.32 11.64 18.34
CA ILE A 192 11.95 10.39 19.02
C ILE A 192 10.49 10.04 18.70
N GLY A 193 9.57 10.99 18.89
CA GLY A 193 8.15 10.80 18.59
C GLY A 193 7.92 10.42 17.12
N LEU A 194 8.60 11.11 16.19
CA LEU A 194 8.53 10.85 14.75
C LEU A 194 9.05 9.46 14.40
N ALA A 195 10.20 9.05 14.95
CA ALA A 195 10.76 7.72 14.75
C ALA A 195 9.77 6.62 15.18
N ILE A 196 9.18 6.76 16.36
CA ILE A 196 8.22 5.80 16.92
C ILE A 196 6.92 5.80 16.12
N GLY A 197 6.36 6.98 15.86
CA GLY A 197 5.10 7.12 15.13
C GLY A 197 5.20 6.56 13.71
N ALA A 198 6.26 6.91 12.99
CA ALA A 198 6.49 6.42 11.64
C ALA A 198 6.78 4.91 11.62
N TYR A 199 7.58 4.39 12.56
CA TYR A 199 7.94 2.97 12.54
C TYR A 199 6.81 2.05 13.03
N LEU A 200 6.07 2.45 14.06
CA LEU A 200 5.04 1.60 14.67
C LEU A 200 3.64 1.93 14.18
N LEU A 201 3.18 3.17 14.39
CA LEU A 201 1.78 3.51 14.14
C LEU A 201 1.45 3.55 12.66
N TYR A 202 2.32 4.14 11.84
CA TYR A 202 2.05 4.28 10.41
C TYR A 202 1.73 2.95 9.70
N PRO A 203 2.58 1.91 9.78
CA PRO A 203 2.25 0.62 9.14
C PRO A 203 1.09 -0.08 9.85
N SER A 204 0.99 0.00 11.18
CA SER A 204 -0.08 -0.67 11.94
C SER A 204 -1.47 -0.18 11.55
N PHE A 205 -1.65 1.13 11.36
CA PHE A 205 -2.96 1.68 10.96
C PHE A 205 -3.34 1.31 9.52
N ILE A 206 -2.37 1.10 8.62
CA ILE A 206 -2.66 0.64 7.26
C ILE A 206 -3.14 -0.81 7.30
N MET A 207 -2.53 -1.66 8.13
CA MET A 207 -2.92 -3.07 8.28
C MET A 207 -4.33 -3.29 8.83
N ILE A 208 -4.96 -2.28 9.45
CA ILE A 208 -6.36 -2.39 9.91
C ILE A 208 -7.32 -2.45 8.71
N PHE A 209 -6.92 -1.92 7.56
CA PHE A 209 -7.76 -1.97 6.36
C PHE A 209 -7.68 -3.36 5.71
N PRO A 210 -8.82 -3.89 5.22
CA PRO A 210 -8.85 -5.22 4.61
C PRO A 210 -7.99 -5.26 3.35
N ASP A 211 -7.23 -6.34 3.20
CA ASP A 211 -6.37 -6.57 2.03
C ASP A 211 -7.22 -6.73 0.75
N PRO A 212 -7.01 -5.89 -0.28
CA PRO A 212 -7.74 -5.99 -1.53
C PRO A 212 -7.28 -7.11 -2.47
N GLN A 213 -6.21 -7.86 -2.16
CA GLN A 213 -5.63 -8.86 -3.06
C GLN A 213 -6.64 -9.90 -3.57
N ALA A 214 -7.51 -10.42 -2.70
CA ALA A 214 -8.52 -11.40 -3.09
C ALA A 214 -9.53 -10.83 -4.10
N ASP A 215 -9.95 -9.56 -3.92
CA ASP A 215 -10.86 -8.90 -4.85
C ASP A 215 -10.20 -8.62 -6.20
N VAL A 216 -8.91 -8.22 -6.20
CA VAL A 216 -8.14 -8.02 -7.44
C VAL A 216 -7.90 -9.35 -8.16
N GLY A 217 -7.60 -10.42 -7.42
CA GLY A 217 -7.47 -11.77 -7.97
C GLY A 217 -8.76 -12.25 -8.62
N ASN A 218 -9.91 -12.05 -7.96
CA ASN A 218 -11.23 -12.38 -8.51
C ASN A 218 -11.56 -11.55 -9.75
N ALA A 219 -11.25 -10.24 -9.75
CA ALA A 219 -11.43 -9.39 -10.92
C ALA A 219 -10.55 -9.86 -12.09
N THR A 220 -9.28 -10.16 -11.82
CA THR A 220 -8.32 -10.68 -12.82
C THR A 220 -8.83 -11.98 -13.42
N ALA A 221 -9.25 -12.94 -12.59
CA ALA A 221 -9.78 -14.22 -13.06
C ALA A 221 -11.00 -14.06 -13.98
N ASN A 222 -11.89 -13.10 -13.70
CA ASN A 222 -13.04 -12.82 -14.58
C ASN A 222 -12.62 -12.21 -15.92
N VAL A 223 -11.64 -11.30 -15.93
CA VAL A 223 -11.10 -10.73 -17.18
C VAL A 223 -10.37 -11.80 -17.98
N THR A 224 -9.57 -12.65 -17.33
CA THR A 224 -8.90 -13.78 -17.97
C THR A 224 -9.92 -14.76 -18.56
N ALA A 225 -10.96 -15.14 -17.80
CA ALA A 225 -12.03 -15.99 -18.29
C ALA A 225 -12.74 -15.40 -19.53
N PHE A 226 -12.92 -14.07 -19.58
CA PHE A 226 -13.42 -13.39 -20.78
C PHE A 226 -12.45 -13.50 -21.95
N ASN A 227 -11.16 -13.20 -21.71
CA ASN A 227 -10.13 -13.21 -22.76
C ASN A 227 -9.87 -14.63 -23.32
N ASP A 228 -10.03 -15.66 -22.49
CA ASP A 228 -9.81 -17.06 -22.85
C ASP A 228 -11.00 -17.68 -23.62
N LYS A 229 -12.18 -17.02 -23.64
CA LYS A 229 -13.29 -17.45 -24.48
C LYS A 229 -12.90 -17.31 -25.95
N SER A 230 -12.62 -18.45 -26.59
CA SER A 230 -12.19 -18.52 -28.00
C SER A 230 -13.16 -17.82 -28.97
N PHE A 231 -14.45 -17.75 -28.63
CA PHE A 231 -15.47 -17.04 -29.41
C PHE A 231 -15.23 -15.53 -29.47
N TYR A 232 -14.58 -14.95 -28.47
CA TYR A 232 -14.31 -13.52 -28.41
C TYR A 232 -12.97 -13.13 -29.05
N ALA A 233 -12.15 -14.10 -29.47
CA ALA A 233 -10.86 -13.84 -30.12
C ALA A 233 -11.02 -12.91 -31.35
N THR A 234 -10.18 -11.88 -31.42
CA THR A 234 -10.21 -10.81 -32.43
C THR A 234 -9.92 -11.30 -33.85
N MET A 235 -9.23 -12.43 -33.99
CA MET A 235 -8.95 -13.04 -35.28
C MET A 235 -9.78 -14.32 -35.42
N PRO A 236 -11.00 -14.26 -35.98
CA PRO A 236 -11.67 -15.48 -36.35
C PRO A 236 -10.84 -16.18 -37.42
N ILE A 237 -10.58 -17.48 -37.24
CA ILE A 237 -10.21 -18.36 -38.35
C ILE A 237 -11.49 -18.51 -39.19
N VAL A 238 -11.81 -17.47 -39.96
CA VAL A 238 -12.94 -17.50 -40.89
C VAL A 238 -12.46 -18.31 -42.07
N ASP A 239 -13.10 -19.46 -42.30
CA ASP A 239 -13.01 -20.10 -43.60
C ASP A 239 -13.59 -19.12 -44.62
N LEU A 240 -12.73 -18.52 -45.43
CA LEU A 240 -13.12 -17.56 -46.48
C LEU A 240 -14.07 -18.18 -47.51
N ASN A 241 -14.24 -19.52 -47.50
CA ASN A 241 -15.22 -20.21 -48.34
C ASN A 241 -16.65 -20.19 -47.76
N ASP A 242 -16.84 -19.84 -46.48
CA ASP A 242 -18.16 -19.68 -45.87
C ASP A 242 -18.52 -18.18 -45.76
N ASN A 243 -19.30 -17.71 -46.74
CA ASN A 243 -19.80 -16.34 -46.79
C ASN A 243 -20.63 -15.93 -45.55
N ASN A 244 -21.13 -16.89 -44.78
CA ASN A 244 -21.97 -16.64 -43.61
C ASN A 244 -21.21 -16.76 -42.28
N ALA A 245 -19.95 -17.20 -42.27
CA ALA A 245 -19.21 -17.46 -41.03
C ALA A 245 -19.04 -16.20 -40.16
N ILE A 246 -18.84 -15.03 -40.78
CA ILE A 246 -18.76 -13.76 -40.05
C ILE A 246 -20.13 -13.39 -39.47
N ALA A 247 -21.19 -13.47 -40.27
CA ALA A 247 -22.55 -13.15 -39.82
C ALA A 247 -23.01 -14.07 -38.68
N ALA A 248 -22.75 -15.38 -38.79
CA ALA A 248 -23.08 -16.34 -37.74
C ALA A 248 -22.32 -16.06 -36.43
N LYS A 249 -21.03 -15.70 -36.49
CA LYS A 249 -20.26 -15.30 -35.31
C LYS A 249 -20.85 -14.06 -34.64
N LEU A 250 -21.19 -13.03 -35.44
CA LEU A 250 -21.81 -11.79 -34.94
C LEU A 250 -23.18 -12.06 -34.29
N ASP A 251 -24.00 -12.91 -34.91
CA ASP A 251 -25.32 -13.27 -34.38
C ASP A 251 -25.22 -14.07 -33.08
N ILE A 252 -24.24 -14.98 -32.97
CA ILE A 252 -23.93 -15.67 -31.71
C ILE A 252 -23.52 -14.68 -30.62
N MET A 253 -22.56 -13.79 -30.89
CA MET A 253 -22.09 -12.79 -29.91
C MET A 253 -23.21 -11.86 -29.45
N SER A 254 -24.21 -11.62 -30.29
CA SER A 254 -25.38 -10.80 -29.96
C SER A 254 -26.48 -11.55 -29.18
N GLY A 255 -26.31 -12.85 -28.96
CA GLY A 255 -27.32 -13.73 -28.36
C GLY A 255 -28.48 -14.10 -29.28
N ARG A 256 -28.59 -13.50 -30.48
CA ARG A 256 -29.73 -13.71 -31.41
C ARG A 256 -29.85 -15.12 -31.96
N CYS A 257 -28.76 -15.88 -31.99
CA CYS A 257 -28.81 -17.28 -32.43
C CYS A 257 -29.44 -18.22 -31.40
N PHE A 258 -29.50 -17.86 -30.11
CA PHE A 258 -30.18 -18.66 -29.09
C PHE A 258 -31.70 -18.48 -29.23
N GLY A 259 -32.37 -19.49 -29.80
CA GLY A 259 -33.80 -19.46 -30.12
C GLY A 259 -34.12 -19.23 -31.60
N SER A 260 -33.12 -19.02 -32.46
CA SER A 260 -33.32 -18.94 -33.91
C SER A 260 -33.43 -20.34 -34.54
N THR A 261 -34.39 -20.52 -35.45
CA THR A 261 -34.56 -21.77 -36.23
C THR A 261 -33.70 -21.79 -37.50
N SER A 262 -32.89 -20.75 -37.74
CA SER A 262 -32.00 -20.70 -38.90
C SER A 262 -30.97 -21.84 -38.85
N PRO A 263 -30.78 -22.63 -39.94
CA PRO A 263 -29.77 -23.68 -39.99
C PRO A 263 -28.35 -23.18 -39.71
N ALA A 264 -28.03 -21.95 -40.09
CA ALA A 264 -26.74 -21.32 -39.83
C ALA A 264 -26.52 -21.07 -38.33
N CYS A 265 -27.53 -20.54 -37.62
CA CYS A 265 -27.47 -20.38 -36.17
C CYS A 265 -27.43 -21.71 -35.45
N ALA A 266 -28.26 -22.68 -35.86
CA ALA A 266 -28.31 -24.00 -35.25
C ALA A 266 -26.97 -24.74 -35.34
N ASN A 267 -26.28 -24.65 -36.50
CA ASN A 267 -24.95 -25.22 -36.67
C ASN A 267 -23.88 -24.47 -35.87
N ALA A 268 -23.97 -23.15 -35.80
CA ALA A 268 -22.98 -22.33 -35.13
C ALA A 268 -23.10 -22.40 -33.59
N THR A 269 -24.28 -22.76 -33.04
CA THR A 269 -24.50 -22.96 -31.60
C THR A 269 -24.41 -24.41 -31.13
N ILE A 270 -24.02 -25.36 -32.00
CA ILE A 270 -23.87 -26.78 -31.59
C ILE A 270 -22.85 -26.88 -30.45
N GLY A 271 -23.32 -27.32 -29.28
CA GLY A 271 -22.47 -27.49 -28.09
C GLY A 271 -22.24 -26.23 -27.27
N LEU A 272 -22.87 -25.10 -27.64
CA LEU A 272 -22.84 -23.86 -26.87
C LEU A 272 -24.14 -23.66 -26.11
N ARG A 273 -24.03 -23.23 -24.86
CA ARG A 273 -25.16 -22.72 -24.08
C ARG A 273 -25.19 -21.20 -24.17
N GLU A 274 -26.35 -20.61 -23.91
CA GLU A 274 -26.51 -19.15 -23.90
C GLU A 274 -25.56 -18.48 -22.88
N GLU A 275 -25.33 -19.13 -21.74
CA GLU A 275 -24.37 -18.73 -20.71
C GLU A 275 -22.90 -18.71 -21.19
N ASP A 276 -22.57 -19.47 -22.23
CA ASP A 276 -21.22 -19.53 -22.76
C ASP A 276 -20.89 -18.29 -23.62
N VAL A 277 -21.92 -17.64 -24.19
CA VAL A 277 -21.76 -16.66 -25.28
C VAL A 277 -22.65 -15.41 -25.13
N ASP A 278 -22.72 -14.85 -23.93
CA ASP A 278 -23.31 -13.53 -23.67
C ASP A 278 -22.20 -12.45 -23.55
N PHE A 279 -21.77 -11.93 -24.69
CA PHE A 279 -20.69 -10.94 -24.73
C PHE A 279 -21.01 -9.68 -23.91
N SER A 280 -22.25 -9.20 -23.95
CA SER A 280 -22.67 -7.97 -23.28
C SER A 280 -22.84 -8.18 -21.78
N GLY A 281 -23.43 -9.30 -21.37
CA GLY A 281 -23.57 -9.70 -19.97
C GLY A 281 -22.21 -9.92 -19.32
N ASP A 282 -21.32 -10.68 -19.97
CA ASP A 282 -19.97 -10.92 -19.49
C ASP A 282 -19.20 -9.60 -19.31
N LEU A 283 -19.31 -8.68 -20.29
CA LEU A 283 -18.64 -7.39 -20.23
C LEU A 283 -19.14 -6.52 -19.07
N THR A 284 -20.44 -6.61 -18.78
CA THR A 284 -21.07 -5.91 -17.65
C THR A 284 -20.55 -6.46 -16.32
N VAL A 285 -20.47 -7.79 -16.18
CA VAL A 285 -19.93 -8.44 -14.99
C VAL A 285 -18.47 -8.09 -14.78
N VAL A 286 -17.64 -8.18 -15.84
CA VAL A 286 -16.23 -7.79 -15.80
C VAL A 286 -16.08 -6.33 -15.35
N THR A 287 -16.84 -5.42 -15.97
CA THR A 287 -16.80 -4.00 -15.63
C THR A 287 -17.17 -3.74 -14.17
N GLN A 288 -18.21 -4.41 -13.66
CA GLN A 288 -18.64 -4.30 -12.28
C GLN A 288 -17.57 -4.82 -11.31
N LYS A 289 -17.02 -6.01 -11.57
CA LYS A 289 -16.00 -6.63 -10.71
C LYS A 289 -14.71 -5.83 -10.68
N ASN A 290 -14.26 -5.34 -11.84
CA ASN A 290 -13.11 -4.44 -11.93
C ASN A 290 -13.34 -3.15 -11.15
N SER A 291 -14.52 -2.53 -11.28
CA SER A 291 -14.82 -1.27 -10.60
C SER A 291 -14.83 -1.44 -9.07
N VAL A 292 -15.40 -2.54 -8.57
CA VAL A 292 -15.38 -2.88 -7.13
C VAL A 292 -13.96 -3.12 -6.63
N ALA A 293 -13.16 -3.91 -7.35
CA ALA A 293 -11.77 -4.18 -6.98
C ALA A 293 -10.93 -2.89 -6.96
N ILE A 294 -11.00 -2.07 -8.02
CA ILE A 294 -10.31 -0.77 -8.12
C ILE A 294 -10.71 0.15 -6.96
N SER A 295 -11.99 0.18 -6.58
CA SER A 295 -12.46 1.04 -5.49
C SER A 295 -11.91 0.63 -4.13
N LYS A 296 -11.86 -0.69 -3.85
CA LYS A 296 -11.25 -1.23 -2.62
C LYS A 296 -9.74 -0.98 -2.57
N VAL A 297 -9.07 -1.17 -3.70
CA VAL A 297 -7.64 -0.85 -3.84
C VAL A 297 -7.38 0.63 -3.61
N LEU A 298 -8.21 1.53 -4.16
CA LEU A 298 -8.08 2.97 -3.95
C LEU A 298 -8.24 3.34 -2.47
N LEU A 299 -9.19 2.72 -1.77
CA LEU A 299 -9.36 2.89 -0.33
C LEU A 299 -8.13 2.41 0.44
N TYR A 300 -7.62 1.22 0.11
CA TYR A 300 -6.45 0.64 0.77
C TYR A 300 -5.15 1.40 0.49
N LEU A 301 -4.92 1.84 -0.76
CA LEU A 301 -3.65 2.45 -1.15
C LEU A 301 -3.62 3.95 -0.95
N VAL A 302 -4.74 4.67 -1.09
CA VAL A 302 -4.74 6.14 -1.01
C VAL A 302 -5.31 6.59 0.32
N VAL A 303 -6.47 6.09 0.70
CA VAL A 303 -7.17 6.57 1.90
C VAL A 303 -6.49 6.07 3.17
N ALA A 304 -6.12 4.78 3.24
CA ALA A 304 -5.48 4.23 4.44
C ALA A 304 -4.14 4.90 4.79
N PRO A 305 -3.20 5.14 3.83
CA PRO A 305 -1.94 5.80 4.16
C PRO A 305 -2.12 7.27 4.55
N LEU A 306 -3.06 7.99 3.93
CA LEU A 306 -3.38 9.38 4.31
C LEU A 306 -3.95 9.44 5.74
N PHE A 307 -4.91 8.56 6.04
CA PHE A 307 -5.49 8.47 7.38
C PHE A 307 -4.44 8.09 8.43
N SER A 308 -3.61 7.10 8.11
CA SER A 308 -2.51 6.66 8.96
C SER A 308 -1.48 7.79 9.21
N LEU A 309 -1.15 8.57 8.18
CA LEU A 309 -0.25 9.73 8.30
C LEU A 309 -0.83 10.80 9.22
N ILE A 310 -2.13 11.11 9.11
CA ILE A 310 -2.80 12.09 9.98
C ILE A 310 -2.74 11.64 11.45
N ILE A 311 -3.07 10.38 11.73
CA ILE A 311 -3.01 9.85 13.10
C ILE A 311 -1.57 9.87 13.61
N THR A 312 -0.61 9.49 12.77
CA THR A 312 0.81 9.53 13.11
C THR A 312 1.24 10.95 13.48
N ILE A 313 0.84 11.98 12.72
CA ILE A 313 1.15 13.38 13.06
C ILE A 313 0.56 13.79 14.42
N ILE A 314 -0.71 13.43 14.68
CA ILE A 314 -1.37 13.74 15.96
C ILE A 314 -0.64 13.06 17.11
N PHE A 315 -0.27 11.78 16.95
CA PHE A 315 0.49 11.04 17.94
C PHE A 315 1.88 11.65 18.18
N VAL A 316 2.62 11.99 17.12
CA VAL A 316 3.93 12.63 17.23
C VAL A 316 3.82 13.92 18.00
N LYS A 317 2.80 14.73 17.74
CA LYS A 317 2.55 15.98 18.48
C LYS A 317 2.32 15.72 19.97
N GLU A 318 1.52 14.73 20.32
CA GLU A 318 1.21 14.43 21.72
C GLU A 318 2.41 13.83 22.47
N ILE A 319 3.14 12.90 21.86
CA ILE A 319 4.38 12.35 22.42
C ILE A 319 5.43 13.45 22.56
N THR A 320 5.57 14.34 21.58
CA THR A 320 6.51 15.47 21.68
C THR A 320 6.14 16.40 22.84
N ARG A 321 4.84 16.60 23.10
CA ARG A 321 4.36 17.34 24.26
C ARG A 321 4.76 16.63 25.55
N VAL A 322 4.43 15.35 25.71
CA VAL A 322 4.80 14.58 26.91
C VAL A 322 6.31 14.52 27.14
N LEU A 323 7.11 14.43 26.07
CA LEU A 323 8.56 14.37 26.14
C LEU A 323 9.24 15.75 26.28
N GLY A 324 8.55 16.84 25.94
CA GLY A 324 9.11 18.18 25.74
C GLY A 324 8.51 19.31 26.62
N SER A 325 7.29 19.14 27.13
CA SER A 325 6.74 19.92 28.24
C SER A 325 6.79 19.01 29.46
N GLU A 326 7.71 19.17 30.40
CA GLU A 326 7.44 19.98 31.59
C GLU A 326 8.71 20.23 32.43
N ILE A 327 9.80 20.68 31.81
CA ILE A 327 10.81 21.47 32.57
C ILE A 327 11.02 22.80 31.83
N GLY A 328 9.89 23.44 31.52
CA GLY A 328 9.87 24.88 31.47
C GLY A 328 10.05 25.35 32.91
N LEU A 329 11.31 25.60 33.28
CA LEU A 329 11.68 26.47 34.37
C LEU A 329 10.81 27.73 34.30
N ASP A 330 9.72 27.77 35.06
CA ASP A 330 9.01 28.99 35.46
C ASP A 330 9.89 29.80 36.46
N VAL A 331 11.22 29.75 36.26
CA VAL A 331 12.27 30.36 37.09
C VAL A 331 12.64 31.76 36.57
N MET A 332 11.96 32.25 35.52
CA MET A 332 12.03 33.66 35.10
C MET A 332 10.70 34.41 35.29
N LYS A 333 9.90 34.03 36.29
CA LYS A 333 8.83 34.89 36.82
C LYS A 333 9.14 35.51 38.18
N THR A 334 10.41 35.53 38.58
CA THR A 334 10.90 36.24 39.76
C THR A 334 12.14 37.07 39.43
N VAL A 335 11.93 38.15 38.69
CA VAL A 335 12.64 39.43 38.89
C VAL A 335 11.62 40.54 38.78
#